data_AF-A0AAJ1X962-F1
#
_entry.id   AF-A0AAJ1X962-F1
#
_cell.length_a   1.000
_cell.length_b   1.000
_cell.length_c   1.000
_cell.angle_alpha   90.00
_cell.angle_beta   90.00
_cell.angle_gamma   90.00
#
_symmetry.space_group_name_H-M   'P 1'
#
loop_
_entity.id
_entity.type
_entity.pdbx_description
1 polymer ?
#
loop_
_entity_poly.entity_id
_entity_poly.type
_entity_poly.pdbx_seq_one_letter_code
_entity_poly.pdbx_strand_id
1 'polypeptide(L)'
;MTNEAHIAELFKAFNVPQVEADQCSMCGAKNEWVRFEQITLPLEAPGGYRVEVAGLSGTVCAACGEVIMDPESGERFANAGDALVLHARHEEAKKLKAARRSLWLTQEAAGLLTGGGHNAFSRYETGQAVPVPAVGHLMGLLAKHPELGNEIPGVEVVEVETSKMRPGRGRYRLMVAEPKQESPEDAALAAVGIDHLVAAQQSGKKDSVRRPPRGLGKRSR
;
A
#
# COMPACT_ATOMS: atom_id res chain seq x y z
N MET A 1 33.51 -27.89 2.67
CA MET A 1 33.21 -27.20 3.93
C MET A 1 31.70 -27.27 4.13
N THR A 2 31.23 -27.71 5.30
CA THR A 2 29.79 -27.88 5.59
C THR A 2 29.10 -26.51 5.71
N ASN A 3 27.78 -26.49 5.52
CA ASN A 3 26.97 -25.27 5.62
C ASN A 3 27.14 -24.59 6.99
N GLU A 4 27.30 -25.38 8.07
CA GLU A 4 27.58 -24.88 9.42
C GLU A 4 28.90 -24.12 9.55
N ALA A 5 29.98 -24.58 8.92
CA ALA A 5 31.28 -23.91 8.99
C ALA A 5 31.26 -22.55 8.28
N HIS A 6 30.56 -22.48 7.14
CA HIS A 6 30.37 -21.24 6.39
C HIS A 6 29.48 -20.24 7.16
N ILE A 7 28.40 -20.73 7.77
CA ILE A 7 27.52 -19.92 8.62
C ILE A 7 28.28 -19.35 9.83
N ALA A 8 29.10 -20.17 10.50
CA ALA A 8 29.92 -19.73 11.63
C ALA A 8 30.98 -18.68 11.24
N GLU A 9 31.55 -18.77 10.04
CA GLU A 9 32.50 -17.79 9.51
C GLU A 9 31.81 -16.45 9.18
N LEU A 10 30.60 -16.51 8.60
CA LEU A 10 29.76 -15.32 8.39
C LEU A 10 29.39 -14.64 9.73
N PHE A 11 28.97 -15.40 10.74
CA PHE A 11 28.66 -14.84 12.06
C PHE A 11 29.88 -14.23 12.78
N LYS A 12 31.11 -14.64 12.44
CA LYS A 12 32.33 -13.99 12.94
C LYS A 12 32.67 -12.71 12.19
N ALA A 13 32.37 -12.65 10.89
CA ALA A 13 32.63 -11.48 10.05
C ALA A 13 31.65 -10.33 10.33
N PHE A 14 30.38 -10.66 10.60
CA PHE A 14 29.44 -9.71 11.17
C PHE A 14 29.74 -9.60 12.66
N ASN A 15 30.11 -8.42 13.17
CA ASN A 15 30.32 -8.17 14.60
C ASN A 15 28.96 -8.21 15.34
N VAL A 16 28.31 -9.38 15.34
CA VAL A 16 27.00 -9.61 15.96
C VAL A 16 27.24 -9.58 17.48
N PRO A 17 26.63 -8.61 18.20
CA PRO A 17 26.73 -8.57 19.64
C PRO A 17 26.22 -9.89 20.21
N GLN A 18 27.07 -10.59 20.95
CA GLN A 18 26.67 -11.81 21.63
C GLN A 18 25.89 -11.38 22.88
N VAL A 19 24.57 -11.34 22.77
CA VAL A 19 23.69 -11.07 23.92
C VAL A 19 23.54 -12.39 24.69
N GLU A 20 23.91 -12.40 25.97
CA GLU A 20 23.74 -13.58 26.82
C GLU A 20 22.25 -13.85 27.07
N ALA A 21 21.87 -15.10 27.38
CA ALA A 21 20.46 -15.50 27.49
C ALA A 21 19.67 -14.75 28.59
N ASP A 22 20.36 -14.15 29.56
CA ASP A 22 19.83 -13.36 30.67
C ASP A 22 19.81 -11.83 30.39
N GLN A 23 20.26 -11.40 29.21
CA GLN A 23 20.32 -10.00 28.82
C GLN A 23 19.15 -9.60 27.92
N CYS A 24 18.68 -8.37 28.09
CA CYS A 24 17.75 -7.78 27.13
C CYS A 24 18.40 -7.64 25.75
N SER A 25 17.77 -8.19 24.71
CA SER A 25 18.22 -8.12 23.31
C SER A 25 18.34 -6.71 22.75
N MET A 26 17.62 -5.74 23.34
CA MET A 26 17.59 -4.36 22.84
C MET A 26 18.54 -3.41 23.58
N CYS A 27 18.66 -3.52 24.90
CA CYS A 27 19.48 -2.59 25.70
C CYS A 27 20.67 -3.23 26.41
N GLY A 28 20.83 -4.56 26.35
CA GLY A 28 21.92 -5.29 26.99
C GLY A 28 21.87 -5.35 28.52
N ALA A 29 20.81 -4.80 29.13
CA ALA A 29 20.64 -4.82 30.59
C ALA A 29 20.55 -6.27 31.09
N LYS A 30 21.35 -6.58 32.12
CA LYS A 30 21.23 -7.80 32.91
C LYS A 30 20.19 -7.56 34.01
N ASN A 31 19.00 -8.14 33.83
CA ASN A 31 17.84 -8.15 34.74
C ASN A 31 17.00 -6.86 34.79
N GLU A 32 15.67 -6.87 34.94
CA GLU A 32 14.74 -7.95 35.31
C GLU A 32 13.63 -8.09 34.25
N TRP A 33 13.52 -9.27 33.65
CA TRP A 33 12.37 -9.62 32.82
C TRP A 33 11.15 -9.78 33.72
N VAL A 34 10.24 -8.82 33.66
CA VAL A 34 9.00 -8.85 34.43
C VAL A 34 7.96 -9.62 33.64
N ARG A 35 7.42 -10.66 34.27
CA ARG A 35 6.34 -11.46 33.70
C ARG A 35 5.03 -10.67 33.71
N PHE A 36 4.32 -10.70 32.59
CA PHE A 36 2.91 -10.28 32.54
C PHE A 36 2.04 -11.45 32.06
N GLU A 37 0.80 -11.48 32.52
CA GLU A 37 -0.14 -12.55 32.22
C GLU A 37 -1.53 -12.00 31.95
N GLN A 38 -2.21 -12.62 30.98
CA GLN A 38 -3.60 -12.38 30.63
C GLN A 38 -3.97 -10.90 30.41
N ILE A 39 -3.02 -10.11 29.86
CA ILE A 39 -3.29 -8.71 29.52
C ILE A 39 -4.07 -8.62 28.20
N THR A 40 -4.71 -7.48 28.01
CA THR A 40 -5.35 -7.11 26.75
C THR A 40 -4.61 -5.93 26.14
N LEU A 41 -4.23 -6.05 24.87
CA LEU A 41 -3.57 -4.98 24.13
C LEU A 41 -4.40 -4.57 22.90
N PRO A 42 -4.55 -3.25 22.65
CA PRO A 42 -5.20 -2.76 21.45
C PRO A 42 -4.28 -2.87 20.24
N LEU A 43 -4.86 -3.26 19.12
CA LEU A 43 -4.27 -3.13 17.78
C LEU A 43 -5.06 -2.09 16.99
N GLU A 44 -4.35 -1.26 16.23
CA GLU A 44 -4.94 -0.30 15.31
C GLU A 44 -4.33 -0.47 13.92
N ALA A 45 -5.19 -0.57 12.90
CA ALA A 45 -4.81 -0.57 11.50
C ALA A 45 -5.14 0.79 10.84
N PRO A 46 -4.47 1.14 9.72
CA PRO A 46 -4.77 2.36 8.98
C PRO A 46 -6.26 2.51 8.67
N GLY A 47 -6.80 3.71 8.85
CA GLY A 47 -8.24 3.98 8.72
C GLY A 47 -9.02 3.91 10.04
N GLY A 48 -8.33 3.72 11.18
CA GLY A 48 -8.92 3.77 12.53
C GLY A 48 -9.63 2.48 12.95
N TYR A 49 -9.35 1.37 12.28
CA TYR A 49 -9.90 0.06 12.65
C TYR A 49 -9.15 -0.48 13.85
N ARG A 50 -9.88 -0.91 14.89
CA ARG A 50 -9.30 -1.39 16.14
C ARG A 50 -9.82 -2.77 16.52
N VAL A 51 -8.95 -3.55 17.15
CA VAL A 51 -9.32 -4.80 17.83
C VAL A 51 -8.54 -4.91 19.13
N GLU A 52 -9.17 -5.46 20.15
CA GLU A 52 -8.52 -5.79 21.42
C GLU A 52 -8.08 -7.26 21.37
N VAL A 53 -6.82 -7.52 21.70
CA VAL A 53 -6.29 -8.89 21.78
C VAL A 53 -6.08 -9.24 23.25
N ALA A 54 -6.96 -10.09 23.77
CA ALA A 54 -6.96 -10.50 25.17
C ALA A 54 -6.17 -11.79 25.41
N GLY A 55 -5.79 -11.99 26.68
CA GLY A 55 -5.14 -13.22 27.13
C GLY A 55 -3.66 -13.30 26.75
N LEU A 56 -3.01 -12.15 26.56
CA LEU A 56 -1.61 -12.08 26.18
C LEU A 56 -0.72 -12.22 27.42
N SER A 57 0.33 -13.02 27.27
CA SER A 57 1.33 -13.27 28.30
C SER A 57 2.72 -13.22 27.68
N GLY A 58 3.70 -12.83 28.48
CA GLY A 58 5.07 -12.61 28.01
C GLY A 58 5.95 -12.02 29.10
N THR A 59 7.09 -11.49 28.70
CA THR A 59 7.99 -10.75 29.57
C THR A 59 8.24 -9.36 29.02
N VAL A 60 8.43 -8.40 29.91
CA VAL A 60 8.82 -7.03 29.59
C VAL A 60 10.12 -6.68 30.30
N CYS A 61 11.06 -6.04 29.60
CA CYS A 61 12.28 -5.53 30.20
C CYS A 61 11.95 -4.31 31.07
N ALA A 62 12.21 -4.39 32.38
CA ALA A 62 11.97 -3.28 33.29
C ALA A 62 12.82 -2.03 32.96
N ALA A 63 13.94 -2.18 32.25
CA ALA A 63 14.86 -1.08 31.95
C ALA A 63 14.47 -0.26 30.70
N CYS A 64 14.03 -0.92 29.62
CA CYS A 64 13.73 -0.25 28.34
C CYS A 64 12.31 -0.50 27.81
N GLY A 65 11.53 -1.37 28.44
CA GLY A 65 10.16 -1.68 28.02
C GLY A 65 10.06 -2.67 26.86
N GLU A 66 11.16 -3.30 26.45
CA GLU A 66 11.13 -4.31 25.39
C GLU A 66 10.22 -5.49 25.79
N VAL A 67 9.34 -5.91 24.88
CA VAL A 67 8.36 -6.99 25.14
C VAL A 67 8.69 -8.23 24.33
N ILE A 68 8.81 -9.37 25.01
CA ILE A 68 8.87 -10.68 24.39
C ILE A 68 7.57 -11.41 24.75
N MET A 69 6.71 -11.63 23.76
CA MET A 69 5.50 -12.41 23.96
C MET A 69 5.83 -13.90 24.01
N ASP A 70 5.06 -14.66 24.80
CA ASP A 70 5.11 -16.12 24.73
C ASP A 70 4.74 -16.61 23.33
N PRO A 71 5.19 -17.81 22.91
CA PRO A 71 4.90 -18.32 21.57
C PRO A 71 3.42 -18.26 21.17
N GLU A 72 2.52 -18.72 22.06
CA GLU A 72 1.07 -18.72 21.80
C GLU A 72 0.49 -17.29 21.77
N SER A 73 0.96 -16.42 22.66
CA SER A 73 0.51 -15.01 22.72
C SER A 73 0.99 -14.23 21.51
N GLY A 74 2.25 -14.45 21.09
CA GLY A 74 2.84 -13.83 19.91
C GLY A 74 2.14 -14.28 18.63
N GLU A 75 1.85 -15.58 18.48
CA GLU A 75 1.07 -16.09 17.35
C GLU A 75 -0.34 -15.48 17.32
N ARG A 76 -1.03 -15.42 18.48
CA ARG A 76 -2.36 -14.82 18.58
C ARG A 76 -2.36 -13.34 18.22
N PHE A 77 -1.39 -12.58 18.73
CA PHE A 77 -1.25 -11.16 18.44
C PHE A 77 -0.93 -10.90 16.97
N ALA A 78 -0.01 -11.68 16.38
CA ALA A 78 0.32 -11.60 14.95
C ALA A 78 -0.88 -11.93 14.06
N ASN A 79 -1.58 -13.04 14.34
CA ASN A 79 -2.77 -13.44 13.59
C ASN A 79 -3.89 -12.40 13.68
N ALA A 80 -4.09 -11.79 14.86
CA ALA A 80 -5.05 -10.72 15.03
C ALA A 80 -4.66 -9.45 14.23
N GLY A 81 -3.36 -9.12 14.20
CA GLY A 81 -2.83 -8.02 13.38
C GLY A 81 -3.04 -8.23 11.89
N ASP A 82 -2.70 -9.41 11.37
CA ASP A 82 -2.89 -9.76 9.97
C ASP A 82 -4.37 -9.72 9.57
N ALA A 83 -5.23 -10.30 10.41
CA ALA A 83 -6.67 -10.25 10.20
C ALA A 83 -7.22 -8.82 10.18
N LEU A 84 -6.76 -7.96 11.11
CA LEU A 84 -7.16 -6.56 11.19
C LEU A 84 -6.73 -5.77 9.94
N VAL A 85 -5.49 -5.96 9.47
CA VAL A 85 -5.00 -5.28 8.26
C VAL A 85 -5.78 -5.72 7.02
N LEU A 86 -6.06 -7.02 6.88
CA LEU A 86 -6.87 -7.52 5.76
C LEU A 86 -8.30 -6.97 5.81
N HIS A 87 -8.91 -6.95 7.00
CA HIS A 87 -10.22 -6.36 7.21
C HIS A 87 -10.24 -4.87 6.83
N ALA A 88 -9.30 -4.07 7.36
CA ALA A 88 -9.18 -2.66 7.08
C ALA A 88 -9.02 -2.38 5.58
N ARG A 89 -8.14 -3.14 4.89
CA ARG A 89 -7.94 -3.02 3.44
C ARG A 89 -9.23 -3.29 2.66
N HIS A 90 -9.97 -4.31 3.03
CA HIS A 90 -11.22 -4.67 2.36
C HIS A 90 -12.31 -3.61 2.57
N GLU A 91 -12.45 -3.08 3.79
CA GLU A 91 -13.43 -2.03 4.08
C GLU A 91 -13.06 -0.70 3.41
N GLU A 92 -11.79 -0.31 3.38
CA GLU A 92 -11.34 0.86 2.64
C GLU A 92 -11.53 0.71 1.12
N ALA A 93 -11.25 -0.47 0.56
CA ALA A 93 -11.51 -0.76 -0.85
C ALA A 93 -13.00 -0.63 -1.20
N LYS A 94 -13.89 -1.10 -0.33
CA LYS A 94 -15.34 -0.91 -0.48
C LYS A 94 -15.75 0.55 -0.41
N LYS A 95 -15.24 1.31 0.57
CA LYS A 95 -15.53 2.75 0.70
C LYS A 95 -15.10 3.52 -0.54
N LEU A 96 -13.88 3.27 -1.03
CA LEU A 96 -13.36 3.89 -2.25
C LEU A 96 -14.21 3.54 -3.47
N LYS A 97 -14.59 2.26 -3.62
CA LYS A 97 -15.48 1.82 -4.69
C LYS A 97 -16.85 2.49 -4.62
N ALA A 98 -17.41 2.62 -3.42
CA ALA A 98 -18.69 3.27 -3.20
C ALA A 98 -18.61 4.78 -3.53
N ALA A 99 -17.56 5.47 -3.09
CA ALA A 99 -17.30 6.87 -3.41
C ALA A 99 -17.13 7.12 -4.92
N ARG A 100 -16.31 6.31 -5.59
CA ARG A 100 -16.19 6.38 -7.06
C ARG A 100 -17.55 6.14 -7.72
N ARG A 101 -18.31 5.17 -7.20
CA ARG A 101 -19.61 4.86 -7.77
C ARG A 101 -20.58 6.01 -7.59
N SER A 102 -20.68 6.63 -6.42
CA SER A 102 -21.58 7.76 -6.18
C SER A 102 -21.32 8.91 -7.16
N LEU A 103 -20.07 9.12 -7.56
CA LEU A 103 -19.63 10.17 -8.50
C LEU A 103 -19.78 9.81 -9.99
N TRP A 104 -20.36 8.66 -10.32
CA TRP A 104 -20.51 8.15 -11.70
C TRP A 104 -19.20 7.89 -12.46
N LEU A 105 -18.07 7.85 -11.77
CA LEU A 105 -16.76 7.67 -12.40
C LEU A 105 -16.51 6.20 -12.80
N THR A 106 -15.84 6.02 -13.94
CA THR A 106 -15.18 4.75 -14.29
C THR A 106 -13.87 4.61 -13.50
N GLN A 107 -13.28 3.41 -13.46
CA GLN A 107 -11.99 3.22 -12.80
C GLN A 107 -10.88 4.05 -13.48
N GLU A 108 -10.94 4.16 -14.80
CA GLU A 108 -10.03 4.97 -15.61
C GLU A 108 -10.18 6.47 -15.33
N ALA A 109 -11.41 7.00 -15.37
CA ALA A 109 -11.65 8.42 -15.08
C ALA A 109 -11.24 8.79 -13.64
N ALA A 110 -11.46 7.87 -12.68
CA ALA A 110 -11.00 8.07 -11.32
C ALA A 110 -9.46 8.03 -11.22
N GLY A 111 -8.80 7.12 -11.94
CA GLY A 111 -7.34 7.08 -12.02
C GLY A 111 -6.73 8.31 -12.70
N LEU A 112 -7.43 8.91 -13.66
CA LEU A 112 -7.04 10.17 -14.26
C LEU A 112 -7.20 11.33 -13.26
N LEU A 113 -8.33 11.37 -12.54
CA LEU A 113 -8.62 12.39 -11.54
C LEU A 113 -7.60 12.40 -10.39
N THR A 114 -7.22 11.22 -9.89
CA THR A 114 -6.34 11.12 -8.71
C THR A 114 -4.88 10.85 -9.04
N GLY A 115 -4.56 10.57 -10.30
CA GLY A 115 -3.29 9.99 -10.70
C GLY A 115 -3.16 8.49 -10.37
N GLY A 116 -2.03 7.90 -10.75
CA GLY A 116 -1.71 6.47 -10.51
C GLY A 116 -1.84 5.56 -11.73
N GLY A 117 -2.27 6.10 -12.88
CA GLY A 117 -2.39 5.38 -14.15
C GLY A 117 -3.65 4.52 -14.27
N HIS A 118 -3.88 3.96 -15.45
CA HIS A 118 -5.17 3.34 -15.83
C HIS A 118 -5.58 2.12 -14.97
N ASN A 119 -4.63 1.46 -14.30
CA ASN A 119 -4.88 0.26 -13.47
C ASN A 119 -4.98 0.54 -11.97
N ALA A 120 -4.83 1.79 -11.52
CA ALA A 120 -4.79 2.13 -10.10
C ALA A 120 -6.06 1.69 -9.36
N PHE A 121 -7.23 2.14 -9.82
CA PHE A 121 -8.51 1.84 -9.15
C PHE A 121 -8.89 0.36 -9.21
N SER A 122 -8.48 -0.38 -10.25
CA SER A 122 -8.67 -1.83 -10.27
C SER A 122 -7.93 -2.52 -9.12
N ARG A 123 -6.67 -2.11 -8.87
CA ARG A 123 -5.87 -2.65 -7.77
C ARG A 123 -6.33 -2.17 -6.39
N TYR A 124 -6.76 -0.92 -6.28
CA TYR A 124 -7.28 -0.38 -5.02
C TYR A 124 -8.59 -1.05 -4.61
N GLU A 125 -9.53 -1.19 -5.54
CA GLU A 125 -10.84 -1.79 -5.25
C GLU A 125 -10.81 -3.30 -5.00
N THR A 126 -9.74 -3.97 -5.43
CA THR A 126 -9.50 -5.39 -5.16
C THR A 126 -8.60 -5.61 -3.94
N GLY A 127 -8.08 -4.55 -3.31
CA GLY A 127 -7.16 -4.63 -2.18
C GLY A 127 -5.73 -5.08 -2.53
N GLN A 128 -5.41 -5.21 -3.83
CA GLN A 128 -4.06 -5.56 -4.31
C GLN A 128 -3.03 -4.43 -4.15
N ALA A 129 -3.51 -3.20 -3.95
CA ALA A 129 -2.68 -2.06 -3.60
C ALA A 129 -3.43 -1.17 -2.62
N VAL A 130 -2.70 -0.55 -1.71
CA VAL A 130 -3.24 0.49 -0.83
C VAL A 130 -3.05 1.84 -1.52
N PRO A 131 -4.12 2.63 -1.74
CA PRO A 131 -3.98 3.97 -2.29
C PRO A 131 -3.25 4.89 -1.30
N VAL A 132 -2.56 5.92 -1.82
CA VAL A 132 -2.02 6.97 -0.94
C VAL A 132 -3.17 7.69 -0.23
N PRO A 133 -2.99 8.16 1.02
CA PRO A 133 -4.08 8.75 1.81
C PRO A 133 -4.84 9.88 1.08
N ALA A 134 -4.14 10.68 0.29
CA ALA A 134 -4.72 11.77 -0.50
C ALA A 134 -5.83 11.31 -1.46
N VAL A 135 -5.70 10.13 -2.09
CA VAL A 135 -6.72 9.55 -2.99
C VAL A 135 -7.99 9.26 -2.20
N GLY A 136 -7.85 8.63 -1.03
CA GLY A 136 -9.00 8.34 -0.15
C GLY A 136 -9.69 9.60 0.34
N HIS A 137 -8.92 10.61 0.75
CA HIS A 137 -9.46 11.91 1.19
C HIS A 137 -10.20 12.64 0.08
N LEU A 138 -9.60 12.77 -1.11
CA LEU A 138 -10.22 13.44 -2.26
C LEU A 138 -11.52 12.76 -2.66
N MET A 139 -11.50 11.43 -2.82
CA MET A 139 -12.69 10.68 -3.21
C MET A 139 -13.77 10.73 -2.15
N GLY A 140 -13.41 10.69 -0.86
CA GLY A 140 -14.36 10.82 0.25
C GLY A 140 -14.97 12.23 0.33
N LEU A 141 -14.18 13.27 0.07
CA LEU A 141 -14.63 14.65 0.05
C LEU A 141 -15.57 14.91 -1.12
N LEU A 142 -15.18 14.55 -2.35
CA LEU A 142 -16.01 14.68 -3.53
C LEU A 142 -17.30 13.87 -3.42
N ALA A 143 -17.26 12.67 -2.85
CA ALA A 143 -18.47 11.85 -2.67
C ALA A 143 -19.53 12.52 -1.76
N LYS A 144 -19.11 13.41 -0.85
CA LYS A 144 -20.00 14.21 0.02
C LYS A 144 -20.35 15.57 -0.59
N HIS A 145 -19.40 16.15 -1.32
CA HIS A 145 -19.48 17.48 -1.91
C HIS A 145 -19.09 17.43 -3.41
N PRO A 146 -19.92 16.83 -4.28
CA PRO A 146 -19.58 16.66 -5.69
C PRO A 146 -19.35 17.98 -6.42
N GLU A 147 -19.99 19.06 -5.96
CA GLU A 147 -19.87 20.43 -6.48
C GLU A 147 -18.43 20.96 -6.48
N LEU A 148 -17.60 20.52 -5.52
CA LEU A 148 -16.19 20.88 -5.44
C LEU A 148 -15.37 20.31 -6.61
N GLY A 149 -15.92 19.35 -7.35
CA GLY A 149 -15.30 18.83 -8.56
C GLY A 149 -15.03 19.93 -9.58
N ASN A 150 -15.86 20.98 -9.66
CA ASN A 150 -15.67 22.09 -10.59
C ASN A 150 -14.43 22.96 -10.27
N GLU A 151 -13.87 22.84 -9.07
CA GLU A 151 -12.63 23.54 -8.69
C GLU A 151 -11.39 22.80 -9.22
N ILE A 152 -11.54 21.55 -9.68
CA ILE A 152 -10.45 20.74 -10.21
C ILE A 152 -10.34 20.99 -11.71
N PRO A 153 -9.17 21.42 -12.23
CA PRO A 153 -8.98 21.62 -13.66
C PRO A 153 -9.33 20.39 -14.49
N GLY A 154 -10.14 20.56 -15.53
CA GLY A 154 -10.57 19.48 -16.42
C GLY A 154 -11.71 18.60 -15.87
N VAL A 155 -12.33 18.98 -14.76
CA VAL A 155 -13.50 18.28 -14.20
C VAL A 155 -14.75 19.16 -14.31
N GLU A 156 -15.83 18.58 -14.83
CA GLU A 156 -17.15 19.21 -14.91
C GLU A 156 -18.18 18.38 -14.14
N VAL A 157 -19.01 19.05 -13.33
CA VAL A 157 -20.04 18.41 -12.52
C VAL A 157 -21.42 18.63 -13.16
N VAL A 158 -22.09 17.54 -13.49
CA VAL A 158 -23.41 17.55 -14.13
C VAL A 158 -24.46 16.92 -13.21
N GLU A 159 -25.60 17.60 -13.02
CA GLU A 159 -26.74 17.03 -12.32
C GLU A 159 -27.46 15.99 -13.18
N VAL A 160 -27.72 14.81 -12.62
CA VAL A 160 -28.38 13.70 -13.31
C VAL A 160 -29.87 13.72 -12.98
N GLU A 161 -30.71 13.72 -14.02
CA GLU A 161 -32.16 13.57 -13.89
C GLU A 161 -32.52 12.32 -13.07
N THR A 162 -33.51 12.46 -12.18
CA THR A 162 -33.95 11.39 -11.28
C THR A 162 -34.37 10.12 -12.02
N SER A 163 -34.98 10.27 -13.20
CA SER A 163 -35.41 9.18 -14.08
C SER A 163 -34.24 8.31 -14.61
N LYS A 164 -33.03 8.87 -14.68
CA LYS A 164 -31.82 8.20 -15.19
C LYS A 164 -30.91 7.68 -14.07
N MET A 165 -31.28 7.87 -12.81
CA MET A 165 -30.46 7.53 -11.66
C MET A 165 -30.36 6.00 -11.47
N ARG A 166 -29.16 5.51 -11.13
CA ARG A 166 -28.89 4.08 -10.92
C ARG A 166 -28.61 3.79 -9.45
N PRO A 167 -28.89 2.57 -8.94
CA PRO A 167 -28.58 2.20 -7.57
C PRO A 167 -27.10 2.41 -7.20
N GLY A 168 -26.87 3.07 -6.06
CA GLY A 168 -25.53 3.40 -5.56
C GLY A 168 -24.79 4.49 -6.37
N ARG A 169 -25.51 5.24 -7.21
CA ARG A 169 -25.01 6.46 -7.85
C ARG A 169 -25.67 7.69 -7.21
N GLY A 170 -24.93 8.79 -7.11
CA GLY A 170 -25.41 10.05 -6.56
C GLY A 170 -26.16 10.89 -7.58
N ARG A 171 -26.68 12.03 -7.15
CA ARG A 171 -27.36 13.01 -8.01
C ARG A 171 -26.41 13.69 -9.01
N TYR A 172 -25.15 13.87 -8.64
CA TYR A 172 -24.15 14.56 -9.46
C TYR A 172 -23.18 13.57 -10.09
N ARG A 173 -22.88 13.79 -11.37
CA ARG A 173 -21.91 13.04 -12.16
C ARG A 173 -20.70 13.92 -12.45
N LEU A 174 -19.52 13.39 -12.19
CA LEU A 174 -18.27 14.04 -12.59
C LEU A 174 -17.85 13.55 -13.97
N MET A 175 -17.54 14.51 -14.83
CA MET A 175 -16.96 14.31 -16.15
C MET A 175 -15.50 14.76 -16.07
N VAL A 176 -14.56 13.84 -16.30
CA VAL A 176 -13.12 14.12 -16.26
C VAL A 176 -12.62 14.13 -17.69
N ALA A 177 -12.11 15.27 -18.15
CA ALA A 177 -11.54 15.40 -19.48
C ALA A 177 -10.16 14.72 -19.52
N GLU A 178 -9.91 13.92 -20.57
CA GLU A 178 -8.57 13.46 -20.86
C GLU A 178 -7.70 14.66 -21.26
N PRO A 179 -6.43 14.74 -20.78
CA PRO A 179 -5.51 15.75 -21.28
C PRO A 179 -5.39 15.56 -22.78
N LYS A 180 -5.64 16.63 -23.54
CA LYS A 180 -5.37 16.63 -24.98
C LYS A 180 -3.90 16.23 -25.16
N GLN A 181 -3.64 15.17 -25.93
CA GLN A 181 -2.28 14.87 -26.35
C GLN A 181 -1.82 16.06 -27.20
N GLU A 182 -1.06 16.96 -26.59
CA GLU A 182 -0.38 18.03 -27.28
C GLU A 182 0.57 17.43 -28.32
N SER A 183 0.65 18.07 -29.48
CA SER A 183 1.56 17.64 -30.53
C SER A 183 3.00 17.65 -29.98
N PRO A 184 3.93 16.84 -30.52
CA PRO A 184 5.31 16.79 -30.03
C PRO A 184 6.01 18.15 -29.96
N GLU A 185 5.56 19.12 -30.77
CA GLU A 185 6.08 20.48 -30.84
C GLU A 185 5.61 21.35 -29.66
N ASP A 186 4.36 21.17 -29.22
CA ASP A 186 3.77 21.91 -28.10
C ASP A 186 4.30 21.40 -26.73
N ALA A 187 4.48 20.08 -26.61
CA ALA A 187 5.04 19.45 -25.42
C ALA A 187 6.51 19.88 -25.15
N ALA A 188 7.27 20.20 -26.20
CA ALA A 188 8.63 20.70 -26.08
C ALA A 188 8.69 22.13 -25.52
N LEU A 189 7.67 22.97 -25.79
CA LEU A 189 7.56 24.31 -25.22
C LEU A 189 7.09 24.29 -23.75
N ALA A 190 6.24 23.33 -23.37
CA ALA A 190 5.75 23.19 -21.99
C ALA A 190 6.82 22.66 -21.01
N ALA A 191 7.88 22.02 -21.52
CA ALA A 191 8.95 21.40 -20.72
C ALA A 191 10.01 22.38 -20.18
N VAL A 192 9.81 23.70 -20.28
CA VAL A 192 10.75 24.69 -19.73
C VAL A 192 10.54 24.83 -18.22
N GLY A 193 10.95 23.82 -17.46
CA GLY A 193 10.95 23.84 -16.00
C GLY A 193 11.62 22.61 -15.40
N ILE A 194 12.78 22.82 -14.74
CA ILE A 194 13.59 21.97 -13.83
C ILE A 194 13.92 20.50 -14.25
N ASP A 195 13.17 19.86 -15.14
CA ASP A 195 13.29 18.43 -15.50
C ASP A 195 14.46 18.07 -16.44
N HIS A 196 15.32 19.04 -16.76
CA HIS A 196 16.51 18.79 -17.61
C HIS A 196 17.55 17.83 -16.99
N LEU A 197 17.45 17.48 -15.71
CA LEU A 197 18.40 16.57 -15.06
C LEU A 197 18.10 15.07 -15.27
N VAL A 198 16.85 14.69 -15.55
CA VAL A 198 16.48 13.26 -15.67
C VAL A 198 16.63 12.74 -17.11
N ALA A 199 16.49 13.62 -18.11
CA ALA A 199 16.55 13.22 -19.52
C ALA A 199 17.98 12.84 -20.01
N ALA A 200 19.03 13.23 -19.29
CA ALA A 200 20.41 12.96 -19.70
C ALA A 200 20.87 11.51 -19.44
N GLN A 201 20.14 10.71 -18.66
CA GLN A 201 20.55 9.33 -18.33
C GLN A 201 19.97 8.25 -19.27
N GLN A 202 19.06 8.60 -20.19
CA GLN A 202 18.40 7.61 -21.07
C GLN A 202 18.97 7.53 -22.49
N SER A 203 20.00 8.31 -22.84
CA SER A 203 20.67 8.26 -24.15
C SER A 203 21.77 7.19 -24.26
N GLY A 204 21.77 6.18 -23.38
CA GLY A 204 22.55 4.96 -23.54
C GLY A 204 21.85 3.97 -24.48
N LYS A 205 22.32 3.89 -25.74
CA LYS A 205 21.99 2.87 -26.74
C LYS A 205 21.66 1.50 -26.11
N LYS A 206 20.41 1.04 -26.24
CA LYS A 206 20.06 -0.38 -26.04
C LYS A 206 20.28 -1.13 -27.34
N ASP A 207 21.40 -1.84 -27.43
CA ASP A 207 21.60 -2.86 -28.47
C ASP A 207 20.57 -3.98 -28.26
N SER A 208 19.82 -4.30 -29.32
CA SER A 208 18.79 -5.33 -29.30
C SER A 208 19.41 -6.73 -29.29
N VAL A 209 19.38 -7.40 -28.13
CA VAL A 209 19.73 -8.82 -28.02
C VAL A 209 18.60 -9.66 -28.65
N ARG A 210 18.87 -10.29 -29.80
CA ARG A 210 17.97 -11.28 -30.42
C ARG A 210 17.91 -12.55 -29.57
N ARG A 211 16.71 -12.98 -29.16
CA ARG A 211 16.47 -14.30 -28.56
C ARG A 211 16.51 -15.41 -29.62
N PRO A 212 17.14 -16.57 -29.36
CA PRO A 212 17.06 -17.72 -30.26
C PRO A 212 15.68 -18.42 -30.16
N PRO A 213 15.20 -19.05 -31.25
CA PRO A 213 13.92 -19.74 -31.25
C PRO A 213 13.97 -21.06 -30.45
N ARG A 214 12.88 -21.34 -29.72
CA ARG A 214 12.67 -22.59 -28.96
C ARG A 214 12.50 -23.77 -29.92
N GLY A 215 13.36 -24.77 -29.81
CA GLY A 215 13.22 -26.05 -30.51
C GLY A 215 12.07 -26.88 -29.94
N LEU A 216 11.14 -27.27 -30.81
CA LEU A 216 10.11 -28.27 -30.56
C LEU A 216 10.76 -29.67 -30.55
N GLY A 217 10.79 -30.30 -29.37
CA GLY A 217 11.19 -31.70 -29.22
C GLY A 217 10.20 -32.64 -29.91
N LYS A 218 10.70 -33.43 -30.86
CA LYS A 218 9.95 -34.52 -31.50
C LYS A 218 9.70 -35.64 -30.48
N ARG A 219 8.45 -36.07 -30.36
CA ARG A 219 8.07 -37.34 -29.71
C ARG A 219 8.50 -38.49 -30.62
N SER A 220 9.33 -39.39 -30.12
CA SER A 220 9.53 -40.72 -30.71
C SER A 220 8.46 -41.68 -30.20
N ARG A 221 8.00 -42.55 -31.10
CA ARG A 221 7.23 -43.76 -30.81
C ARG A 221 8.07 -44.78 -30.04
#